data_AF-E2BB75-F1
#
_entry.id   AF-E2BB75-F1
#
_cell.length_a   1.000
_cell.length_b   1.000
_cell.length_c   1.000
_cell.angle_alpha   90.00
_cell.angle_beta   90.00
_cell.angle_gamma   90.00
#
_symmetry.space_group_name_H-M   'P 1'
#
loop_
_entity.id
_entity.type
_entity.pdbx_description
1 polymer ?
#
loop_
_entity_poly.entity_id
_entity_poly.type
_entity_poly.pdbx_seq_one_letter_code
_entity_poly.pdbx_strand_id
1 'polypeptide(L)'
;SHLIQEFLTKHGIVQLRQPPYNPDIAPCDFWLKSKRFDNVEEIKRNATRELLTIRKNDFQDCFRKWVHHWQKVIASEGNYFESDVAHIQ
;
A
#
# COMPACT_ATOMS: atom_id res chain seq x y z
N SER A 1 -7.84 14.59 12.92
CA SER A 1 -7.38 15.98 13.06
C SER A 1 -8.23 16.88 12.18
N HIS A 2 -8.82 17.93 12.74
CA HIS A 2 -9.67 18.87 12.00
C HIS A 2 -8.89 19.55 10.86
N LEU A 3 -7.66 19.99 11.12
CA LEU A 3 -6.77 20.62 10.15
C LEU A 3 -6.54 19.75 8.89
N ILE A 4 -6.35 18.44 9.09
CA ILE A 4 -6.15 17.50 7.97
C ILE A 4 -7.44 17.38 7.14
N GLN A 5 -8.60 17.31 7.78
CA GLN A 5 -9.88 17.18 7.07
C GLN A 5 -10.23 18.45 6.29
N GLU A 6 -9.94 19.62 6.84
CA GLU A 6 -10.08 20.91 6.13
C GLU A 6 -9.15 20.98 4.92
N PHE A 7 -7.89 20.58 5.07
CA PHE A 7 -6.93 20.54 3.97
C PHE A 7 -7.42 19.63 2.84
N LEU A 8 -7.85 18.41 3.15
CA LEU A 8 -8.31 17.45 2.16
C LEU A 8 -9.58 17.94 1.44
N THR A 9 -10.51 18.54 2.18
CA THR A 9 -11.74 19.12 1.62
C THR A 9 -11.43 20.31 0.70
N LYS A 10 -10.57 21.23 1.15
CA LYS A 10 -10.14 22.40 0.37
C LYS A 10 -9.51 22.00 -0.97
N HIS A 11 -8.79 20.88 -1.00
CA HIS A 11 -8.10 20.38 -2.20
C HIS A 11 -8.90 19.32 -2.98
N GLY A 12 -10.14 19.01 -2.58
CA GLY A 12 -10.98 18.02 -3.27
C GLY A 12 -10.44 16.59 -3.22
N ILE A 13 -9.63 16.26 -2.21
CA ILE A 13 -9.03 14.94 -2.07
C ILE A 13 -10.03 14.01 -1.38
N VAL A 14 -10.56 13.05 -2.14
CA VAL A 14 -11.48 12.04 -1.62
C VAL A 14 -10.70 11.02 -0.80
N GLN A 15 -11.12 10.84 0.46
CA GLN A 15 -10.58 9.80 1.33
C GLN A 15 -11.32 8.48 1.10
N LEU A 16 -10.56 7.42 0.86
CA LEU A 16 -11.07 6.06 0.86
C LEU A 16 -11.17 5.57 2.31
N ARG A 17 -12.26 4.86 2.64
CA ARG A 17 -12.41 4.24 3.96
C ARG A 17 -11.44 3.06 4.08
N GLN A 18 -10.63 3.05 5.12
CA GLN A 18 -9.75 1.95 5.49
C GLN A 18 -10.20 1.40 6.86
N PRO A 19 -10.63 0.13 6.96
CA PRO A 19 -10.92 -0.49 8.25
C PRO A 19 -9.67 -0.54 9.14
N PRO A 20 -9.83 -0.43 10.46
CA PRO A 20 -8.72 -0.56 11.41
C PRO A 20 -7.99 -1.90 11.28
N TYR A 21 -6.67 -1.90 11.50
CA TYR A 21 -5.83 -3.10 11.62
C TYR A 21 -5.84 -4.07 10.43
N ASN A 22 -6.09 -3.58 9.21
CA ASN A 22 -6.15 -4.44 8.03
C ASN A 22 -5.00 -4.14 7.03
N PRO A 23 -3.81 -4.71 7.23
CA PRO A 23 -2.66 -4.48 6.36
C PRO A 23 -2.83 -5.11 4.97
N ASP A 24 -3.66 -6.16 4.83
CA ASP A 24 -3.87 -6.84 3.54
C ASP A 24 -4.55 -5.98 2.47
N ILE A 25 -5.17 -4.87 2.89
CA ILE A 25 -5.80 -3.88 2.02
C ILE A 25 -5.03 -2.56 1.96
N ALA A 26 -3.85 -2.48 2.56
CA ALA A 26 -2.99 -1.32 2.48
C ALA A 26 -1.92 -1.58 1.39
N PRO A 27 -2.00 -0.93 0.21
CA PRO A 27 -1.03 -1.17 -0.87
C PRO A 27 0.42 -1.07 -0.43
N CYS A 28 0.73 -0.11 0.45
CA CYS A 28 2.08 0.05 0.97
C CYS A 28 2.54 -1.15 1.82
N ASP A 29 1.66 -1.76 2.62
CA ASP A 29 2.05 -2.83 3.55
C ASP A 29 2.26 -4.17 2.85
N PHE A 30 1.40 -4.52 1.88
CA PHE A 30 1.54 -5.81 1.17
C PHE A 30 2.55 -5.74 0.02
N TRP A 31 2.69 -4.59 -0.65
CA TRP A 31 3.49 -4.48 -1.88
C TRP A 31 4.89 -3.90 -1.65
N LEU A 32 5.05 -2.86 -0.82
CA LEU A 32 6.36 -2.28 -0.57
C LEU A 32 7.10 -3.08 0.49
N LYS A 33 8.20 -3.72 0.10
CA LYS A 33 9.08 -4.43 1.03
C LYS A 33 10.12 -3.48 1.60
N SER A 34 10.19 -3.40 2.92
CA SER A 34 11.24 -2.66 3.61
C SER A 34 12.55 -3.45 3.61
N LYS A 35 13.67 -2.74 3.47
CA LYS A 35 15.03 -3.25 3.70
C LYS A 35 15.65 -2.44 4.83
N ARG A 36 16.46 -3.09 5.67
CA ARG A 36 17.21 -2.42 6.75
C ARG A 36 18.54 -1.92 6.20
N PHE A 37 18.93 -0.73 6.66
CA PHE A 37 20.20 -0.09 6.31
C PHE A 37 20.77 0.57 7.58
N ASP A 38 22.09 0.75 7.61
CA ASP A 38 22.79 1.17 8.82
C ASP A 38 22.71 2.68 9.08
N ASN A 39 22.42 3.48 8.04
CA ASN A 39 22.36 4.94 8.15
C ASN A 39 21.31 5.57 7.22
N VAL A 40 20.91 6.80 7.58
CA VAL A 40 19.84 7.54 6.89
C VAL A 40 20.17 7.86 5.43
N GLU A 41 21.43 8.17 5.11
CA GLU A 41 21.82 8.53 3.75
C GLU A 41 21.74 7.33 2.80
N GLU A 42 22.07 6.15 3.31
CA GLU A 42 21.89 4.91 2.58
C GLU A 42 20.41 4.57 2.36
N ILE A 43 19.55 4.78 3.37
CA ILE A 43 18.10 4.59 3.24
C ILE A 43 17.55 5.49 2.13
N LYS A 44 17.85 6.79 2.17
CA LYS A 44 17.35 7.77 1.19
C LYS A 44 17.80 7.39 -0.23
N ARG A 45 19.08 7.09 -0.42
CA ARG A 45 19.65 6.75 -1.72
C ARG A 45 19.03 5.47 -2.28
N ASN A 46 18.97 4.40 -1.48
CA ASN A 46 18.42 3.13 -1.94
C ASN A 46 16.91 3.18 -2.17
N ALA A 47 16.14 3.79 -1.27
CA ALA A 47 14.70 3.94 -1.43
C ALA A 47 14.37 4.75 -2.70
N THR A 48 15.08 5.86 -2.94
CA THR A 48 14.88 6.66 -4.16
C THR A 48 15.17 5.84 -5.42
N ARG A 49 16.29 5.10 -5.44
CA ARG A 49 16.66 4.26 -6.57
C ARG A 49 15.59 3.19 -6.84
N GLU A 50 15.17 2.45 -5.83
CA GLU A 50 14.18 1.37 -5.96
C GLU A 50 12.83 1.95 -6.44
N LEU A 51 12.35 3.05 -5.85
CA LEU A 51 11.11 3.71 -6.26
C LEU A 51 11.13 4.19 -7.72
N LEU A 52 12.26 4.70 -8.20
CA LEU A 52 12.42 5.12 -9.60
C LEU A 52 12.46 3.95 -10.59
N THR A 53 12.77 2.73 -10.13
CA THR A 53 12.78 1.53 -10.98
C THR A 53 11.42 0.85 -11.10
N ILE A 54 10.43 1.25 -10.28
CA ILE A 54 9.07 0.73 -10.37
C ILE A 54 8.49 1.07 -11.74
N ARG A 55 8.15 0.03 -12.51
CA ARG A 55 7.51 0.22 -13.81
C ARG A 55 6.06 0.63 -13.61
N LYS A 56 5.54 1.39 -14.57
CA LYS A 56 4.12 1.77 -14.59
C LYS A 56 3.19 0.56 -14.49
N ASN A 57 3.52 -0.53 -15.20
CA ASN A 57 2.72 -1.75 -15.16
C ASN A 57 2.74 -2.37 -13.77
N ASP A 58 3.91 -2.54 -13.14
CA ASP A 58 4.01 -3.12 -11.79
C ASP A 58 3.20 -2.30 -10.76
N PHE A 59 3.22 -0.97 -10.89
CA PHE A 59 2.39 -0.08 -10.07
C PHE A 59 0.90 -0.26 -10.33
N GLN A 60 0.47 -0.35 -11.60
CA GLN A 60 -0.93 -0.61 -11.95
C GLN A 60 -1.40 -1.98 -11.46
N ASP A 61 -0.53 -2.98 -11.53
CA ASP A 61 -0.79 -4.35 -11.08
C ASP A 61 -1.02 -4.39 -9.57
N CYS A 62 -0.30 -3.57 -8.79
CA CYS A 62 -0.55 -3.39 -7.36
C CYS A 62 -1.99 -2.95 -7.09
N PHE A 63 -2.51 -1.95 -7.80
CA PHE A 63 -3.90 -1.51 -7.63
C PHE A 63 -4.93 -2.53 -8.09
N ARG A 64 -4.62 -3.35 -9.10
CA ARG A 64 -5.51 -4.46 -9.48
C ARG A 64 -5.57 -5.54 -8.39
N LYS A 65 -4.42 -5.89 -7.80
CA LYS A 65 -4.36 -6.79 -6.63
C LYS A 65 -5.10 -6.20 -5.44
N TRP A 66 -4.99 -4.89 -5.21
CA TRP A 66 -5.69 -4.20 -4.14
C TRP A 66 -7.22 -4.38 -4.23
N VAL A 67 -7.81 -4.28 -5.43
CA VAL A 67 -9.24 -4.57 -5.64
C VAL A 67 -9.59 -6.02 -5.30
N HIS A 68 -8.73 -6.98 -5.67
CA HIS A 68 -8.91 -8.39 -5.32
C HIS A 68 -8.84 -8.63 -3.79
N HIS A 69 -7.94 -7.95 -3.09
CA HIS A 69 -7.87 -8.01 -1.63
C HIS A 69 -9.15 -7.50 -0.97
N TRP A 70 -9.75 -6.42 -1.49
CA TRP A 70 -11.06 -5.95 -1.03
C TRP A 70 -12.17 -6.99 -1.22
N GLN A 71 -12.19 -7.68 -2.37
CA GLN A 71 -13.16 -8.74 -2.62
C GLN A 71 -13.00 -9.90 -1.63
N LYS A 72 -11.76 -10.25 -1.29
CA LYS A 72 -11.48 -11.26 -0.25
C LYS A 72 -11.94 -10.82 1.14
N VAL A 73 -11.71 -9.56 1.53
CA VAL A 73 -12.25 -9.01 2.80
C VAL A 73 -13.77 -9.13 2.86
N ILE A 74 -14.46 -8.83 1.76
CA ILE A 74 -15.92 -8.97 1.70
C ILE A 74 -16.33 -10.43 1.85
N ALA A 75 -15.66 -11.34 1.12
CA ALA A 75 -15.94 -12.78 1.18
C ALA A 75 -15.61 -13.40 2.54
N SER A 76 -14.65 -12.84 3.28
CA SER A 76 -14.29 -13.28 4.62
C SER A 76 -15.13 -12.63 5.72
N GLU A 77 -16.12 -11.80 5.36
CA GLU A 77 -16.93 -11.02 6.31
C GLU A 77 -16.08 -10.14 7.24
N GLY A 78 -14.94 -9.63 6.72
CA GLY A 78 -14.00 -8.81 7.48
C GLY A 78 -12.96 -9.59 8.28
N ASN A 79 -12.99 -10.93 8.26
CA ASN A 79 -11.96 -11.74 8.90
C ASN A 79 -10.63 -11.69 8.13
N TYR A 80 -9.52 -11.85 8.86
CA TYR A 80 -8.19 -12.00 8.26
C TYR A 80 -8.13 -13.24 7.37
N PHE A 81 -7.41 -13.16 6.26
CA PHE A 81 -7.20 -14.27 5.34
C PHE A 81 -5.74 -14.33 4.90
N GLU A 82 -5.26 -15.52 4.56
CA GLU A 82 -3.91 -15.65 4.03
C GLU A 82 -3.81 -14.98 2.65
N SER A 83 -2.85 -14.07 2.53
CA SER A 83 -2.49 -13.48 1.23
C SER A 83 -2.00 -14.58 0.28
N ASP A 84 -2.33 -14.47 -1.00
CA ASP A 84 -1.75 -15.38 -2.01
C ASP A 84 -0.24 -15.17 -1.99
N VAL A 85 0.52 -16.18 -1.55
CA VAL A 85 1.98 -16.16 -1.60
C VAL A 85 2.37 -15.90 -3.04
N ALA A 86 2.88 -14.70 -3.31
CA ALA A 86 3.45 -14.37 -4.59
C ALA A 86 4.64 -15.31 -4.79
N HIS A 87 4.47 -16.36 -5.60
CA HIS A 87 5.59 -17.05 -6.23
C HIS A 87 6.29 -16.02 -7.12
N ILE A 88 7.34 -15.41 -6.59
CA ILE A 88 8.27 -14.61 -7.36
C ILE A 88 9.29 -15.61 -7.91
N GLN A 89 9.24 -15.87 -9.22
CA GLN A 89 10.37 -16.44 -9.97
C GLN A 89 11.45 -15.39 -10.17
#